data_AF-A0AAV7DEP3-F1
#
_entry.id   AF-A0AAV7DEP3-F1
#
_cell.length_a   1.000
_cell.length_b   1.000
_cell.length_c   1.000
_cell.angle_alpha   90.00
_cell.angle_beta   90.00
_cell.angle_gamma   90.00
#
_symmetry.space_group_name_H-M   'P 1'
#
loop_
_entity.id
_entity.type
_entity.pdbx_description
1 polymer ?
#
loop_
_entity_poly.entity_id
_entity_poly.type
_entity_poly.pdbx_seq_one_letter_code
_entity_poly.pdbx_strand_id
1 'polypeptide(L)'
;MQHFLFLLIISLCLHQLHEVGATGCGPCVKDDCRSVTCAAPELLTKDECNCCDRCLSIEGEECGGRDETRARCAPGMVCVSRSSFESGSSSFSEGSGFCLCEEDGAVCGSDGRTHASVCALRLHSWKTQSEGKGSVHKVHDGECTFAPVITVAPKKIHNVTGAQVYLSCEVKAIPTPSILWRKVTESPKGIRLFEELPGDRVNVAVQVRGGPSRHESSSWVMIKPLTKEDEGTYQCHATNMVGDAFAEGSIKVSAHNMRRLKKNHHSGSEVIV
;
A
#
# COMPACT_ATOMS: atom_id res chain seq x y z
N MET A 1 12.14 60.32 -42.04
CA MET A 1 10.69 60.54 -41.97
C MET A 1 9.85 59.30 -42.32
N GLN A 2 10.39 58.25 -42.97
CA GLN A 2 9.63 57.03 -43.31
C GLN A 2 9.61 55.97 -42.19
N HIS A 3 10.66 55.88 -41.35
CA HIS A 3 10.79 54.84 -40.32
C HIS A 3 9.99 55.10 -39.03
N PHE A 4 9.69 56.36 -38.70
CA PHE A 4 8.88 56.70 -37.52
C PHE A 4 7.39 56.40 -37.69
N LEU A 5 6.89 56.41 -38.93
CA LEU A 5 5.48 56.10 -39.22
C LEU A 5 5.17 54.60 -39.01
N PHE A 6 6.14 53.72 -39.28
CA PHE A 6 5.95 52.28 -39.13
C PHE A 6 5.89 51.83 -37.67
N LEU A 7 6.62 52.48 -36.76
CA LEU A 7 6.60 52.17 -35.33
C LEU A 7 5.29 52.61 -34.66
N LEU A 8 4.67 53.72 -35.11
CA LEU A 8 3.36 54.17 -34.62
C LEU A 8 2.23 53.23 -35.04
N ILE A 9 2.29 52.66 -36.25
CA ILE A 9 1.27 51.70 -36.73
C ILE A 9 1.37 50.35 -35.98
N ILE A 10 2.58 49.89 -35.63
CA ILE A 10 2.75 48.68 -34.81
C ILE A 10 2.30 48.92 -33.36
N SER A 11 2.50 50.13 -32.81
CA SER A 11 2.01 50.48 -31.47
C SER A 11 0.48 50.62 -31.39
N LEU A 12 -0.19 51.03 -32.48
CA LEU A 12 -1.66 51.11 -32.55
C LEU A 12 -2.32 49.74 -32.75
N CYS A 13 -1.62 48.74 -33.27
CA CYS A 13 -2.11 47.35 -33.34
C CYS A 13 -2.05 46.60 -32.00
N LEU A 14 -1.28 47.09 -31.01
CA LEU A 14 -1.13 46.45 -29.69
C LEU A 14 -2.19 46.87 -28.65
N HIS A 15 -3.17 47.70 -29.02
CA HIS A 15 -4.27 48.12 -28.11
C HIS A 15 -5.66 47.65 -28.53
N GLN A 16 -5.76 46.70 -29.47
CA GLN A 16 -7.01 46.04 -29.81
C GLN A 16 -6.81 44.52 -29.90
N LEU A 17 -6.25 43.92 -28.85
CA LEU A 17 -6.67 42.57 -28.48
C LEU A 17 -8.04 42.71 -27.80
N HIS A 18 -9.06 42.92 -28.62
CA HIS A 18 -10.42 42.64 -28.22
C HIS A 18 -10.45 41.15 -27.88
N GLU A 19 -10.78 40.81 -26.64
CA GLU A 19 -11.14 39.44 -26.28
C GLU A 19 -12.29 39.02 -27.20
N VAL A 20 -11.98 38.21 -28.21
CA VAL A 20 -12.99 37.50 -28.98
C VAL A 20 -13.57 36.47 -28.02
N GLY A 21 -14.64 36.87 -27.33
CA GLY A 21 -15.42 35.97 -26.50
C GLY A 21 -15.83 34.76 -27.34
N ALA A 22 -15.57 33.57 -26.83
CA ALA A 22 -16.12 32.34 -27.37
C ALA A 22 -17.63 32.54 -27.56
N THR A 23 -18.15 32.18 -28.74
CA THR A 23 -19.56 32.32 -29.10
C THR A 23 -20.45 31.64 -28.05
N GLY A 24 -21.08 32.44 -27.18
CA GLY A 24 -21.93 31.94 -26.08
C GLY A 24 -21.71 32.61 -24.72
N CYS A 25 -20.58 33.30 -24.51
CA CYS A 25 -20.30 33.96 -23.23
C CYS A 25 -20.75 35.44 -23.20
N GLY A 26 -21.37 35.85 -22.10
CA GLY A 26 -21.67 37.26 -21.80
C GLY A 26 -20.46 38.01 -21.18
N PRO A 27 -20.60 39.30 -20.86
CA PRO A 27 -19.56 40.06 -20.17
C PRO A 27 -19.28 39.49 -18.77
N CYS A 28 -18.00 39.36 -18.42
CA CYS A 28 -17.58 38.82 -17.13
C CYS A 28 -17.82 39.81 -15.98
N VAL A 29 -18.72 39.46 -15.05
CA VAL A 29 -18.98 40.22 -13.82
C VAL A 29 -18.33 39.50 -12.64
N LYS A 30 -17.19 40.01 -12.17
CA LYS A 30 -16.36 39.34 -11.14
C LYS A 30 -17.05 39.21 -9.79
N ASP A 31 -17.96 40.13 -9.45
CA ASP A 31 -18.65 40.13 -8.16
C ASP A 31 -19.66 38.97 -8.03
N ASP A 32 -20.11 38.42 -9.16
CA ASP A 32 -20.98 37.24 -9.20
C ASP A 32 -20.19 35.93 -9.02
N CYS A 33 -18.85 35.99 -9.07
CA CYS A 33 -18.00 34.82 -8.93
C CYS A 33 -17.91 34.39 -7.46
N ARG A 34 -18.18 33.10 -7.22
CA ARG A 34 -17.93 32.47 -5.92
C ARG A 34 -16.43 32.31 -5.69
N SER A 35 -15.95 32.63 -4.48
CA SER A 35 -14.59 32.31 -4.07
C SER A 35 -14.40 30.81 -3.87
N VAL A 36 -13.28 30.28 -4.36
CA VAL A 36 -12.95 28.85 -4.27
C VAL A 36 -11.60 28.67 -3.59
N THR A 37 -11.43 27.54 -2.90
CA THR A 37 -10.16 27.12 -2.33
C THR A 37 -9.90 25.70 -2.81
N CYS A 38 -8.92 25.56 -3.70
CA CYS A 38 -8.60 24.28 -4.31
C CYS A 38 -7.68 23.44 -3.43
N ALA A 39 -7.63 22.14 -3.70
CA ALA A 39 -6.74 21.22 -2.97
C ALA A 39 -5.24 21.57 -3.12
N ALA A 40 -4.88 22.29 -4.18
CA ALA A 40 -3.58 22.89 -4.42
C ALA A 40 -3.74 24.13 -5.33
N PRO A 41 -2.84 25.14 -5.24
CA PRO A 41 -2.88 26.33 -6.11
C PRO A 41 -2.86 26.00 -7.61
N GLU A 42 -2.16 24.95 -8.01
CA GLU A 42 -2.00 24.50 -9.40
C GLU A 42 -3.29 23.89 -10.00
N LEU A 43 -4.29 23.63 -9.17
CA LEU A 43 -5.61 23.18 -9.60
C LEU A 43 -6.57 24.34 -9.87
N LEU A 44 -6.17 25.57 -9.60
CA LEU A 44 -6.97 26.75 -9.90
C LEU A 44 -6.99 27.00 -11.40
N THR A 45 -8.18 27.08 -11.97
CA THR A 45 -8.39 27.39 -13.38
C THR A 45 -9.54 28.38 -13.53
N LYS A 46 -9.79 28.86 -14.74
CA LYS A 46 -10.98 29.66 -15.05
C LYS A 46 -12.10 28.78 -15.60
N ASP A 47 -13.32 29.26 -15.48
CA ASP A 47 -14.46 28.69 -16.19
C ASP A 47 -14.30 28.78 -17.72
N GLU A 48 -15.27 28.23 -18.46
CA GLU A 48 -15.21 28.16 -19.94
C GLU A 48 -15.24 29.55 -20.60
N CYS A 49 -15.81 30.54 -19.91
CA CYS A 49 -15.85 31.94 -20.33
C CYS A 49 -14.64 32.75 -19.83
N ASN A 50 -13.64 32.09 -19.23
CA ASN A 50 -12.44 32.69 -18.65
C ASN A 50 -12.72 33.73 -17.53
N CYS A 51 -13.88 33.65 -16.88
CA CYS A 51 -14.35 34.65 -15.93
C CYS A 51 -14.05 34.27 -14.47
N CYS A 52 -14.76 33.28 -13.93
CA CYS A 52 -14.67 32.92 -12.53
C CYS A 52 -13.60 31.88 -12.27
N ASP A 53 -12.99 31.95 -11.08
CA ASP A 53 -12.05 30.93 -10.61
C ASP A 53 -12.79 29.66 -10.24
N ARG A 54 -12.20 28.52 -10.62
CA ARG A 54 -12.72 27.17 -10.39
C ARG A 54 -11.58 26.22 -10.05
N CYS A 55 -11.92 25.15 -9.35
CA CYS A 55 -10.97 24.08 -9.07
C CYS A 55 -11.16 22.95 -10.07
N LEU A 56 -10.05 22.42 -10.57
CA LEU A 56 -10.02 21.14 -11.25
C LEU A 56 -10.24 20.01 -10.23
N SER A 57 -11.02 19.01 -10.63
CA SER A 57 -11.29 17.82 -9.83
C SER A 57 -10.06 16.91 -9.78
N ILE A 58 -9.73 16.43 -8.59
CA ILE A 58 -8.65 15.45 -8.39
C ILE A 58 -9.16 14.02 -8.54
N GLU A 59 -8.23 13.05 -8.50
CA GLU A 59 -8.55 11.64 -8.61
C GLU A 59 -9.59 11.21 -7.56
N GLY A 60 -10.66 10.56 -8.03
CA GLY A 60 -11.81 10.13 -7.23
C GLY A 60 -12.92 11.17 -7.05
N GLU A 61 -12.71 12.43 -7.44
CA GLU A 61 -13.76 13.47 -7.42
C GLU A 61 -14.65 13.43 -8.65
N GLU A 62 -15.87 13.97 -8.51
CA GLU A 62 -16.85 14.03 -9.60
C GLU A 62 -16.40 14.96 -10.74
N CYS A 63 -16.76 14.59 -11.96
CA CYS A 63 -16.48 15.36 -13.16
C CYS A 63 -17.60 15.21 -14.20
N GLY A 64 -17.62 16.12 -15.17
CA GLY A 64 -18.55 16.05 -16.32
C GLY A 64 -20.02 16.28 -15.96
N GLY A 65 -20.89 16.28 -16.97
CA GLY A 65 -22.33 16.56 -16.84
C GLY A 65 -22.75 17.76 -17.67
N ARG A 66 -24.07 17.94 -17.83
CA ARG A 66 -24.67 19.06 -18.59
C ARG A 66 -24.77 20.37 -17.80
N ASP A 67 -24.45 20.32 -16.51
CA ASP A 67 -24.44 21.50 -15.65
C ASP A 67 -23.06 22.13 -15.72
N GLU A 68 -22.99 23.37 -16.18
CA GLU A 68 -21.73 24.12 -16.31
C GLU A 68 -20.97 24.17 -15.00
N THR A 69 -21.59 23.95 -13.84
CA THR A 69 -20.96 24.00 -12.51
C THR A 69 -20.01 22.85 -12.18
N ARG A 70 -19.96 21.76 -12.97
CA ARG A 70 -19.09 20.61 -12.65
C ARG A 70 -17.68 20.76 -13.18
N ALA A 71 -16.72 20.36 -12.35
CA ALA A 71 -15.31 20.59 -12.58
C ALA A 71 -14.70 19.63 -13.61
N ARG A 72 -13.72 20.15 -14.37
CA ARG A 72 -12.88 19.36 -15.28
C ARG A 72 -11.82 18.63 -14.45
N CYS A 73 -11.41 17.45 -14.88
CA CYS A 73 -10.34 16.73 -14.21
C CYS A 73 -9.01 17.47 -14.31
N ALA A 74 -8.15 17.30 -13.31
CA ALA A 74 -6.80 17.83 -13.30
C ALA A 74 -5.94 17.23 -14.44
N PRO A 75 -4.81 17.86 -14.82
CA PRO A 75 -3.99 17.37 -15.92
C PRO A 75 -3.45 15.94 -15.69
N GLY A 76 -3.54 15.09 -16.72
CA GLY A 76 -3.16 13.67 -16.65
C GLY A 76 -4.26 12.77 -16.08
N MET A 77 -5.51 13.24 -16.08
CA MET A 77 -6.68 12.48 -15.63
C MET A 77 -7.78 12.50 -16.68
N VAL A 78 -8.58 11.45 -16.69
CA VAL A 78 -9.74 11.27 -17.56
C VAL A 78 -11.02 11.17 -16.75
N CYS A 79 -12.09 11.80 -17.25
CA CYS A 79 -13.41 11.70 -16.65
C CYS A 79 -14.11 10.43 -17.13
N VAL A 80 -14.30 9.46 -16.24
CA VAL A 80 -14.93 8.18 -16.60
C VAL A 80 -16.38 8.11 -16.13
N SER A 81 -17.29 7.71 -17.02
CA SER A 81 -18.72 7.64 -16.70
C SER A 81 -19.06 6.44 -15.79
N ARG A 82 -19.99 6.66 -14.87
CA ARG A 82 -20.50 5.65 -13.92
C ARG A 82 -21.37 4.57 -14.59
N SER A 83 -21.85 4.78 -15.82
CA SER A 83 -22.65 3.79 -16.57
C SER A 83 -21.86 2.53 -16.95
N SER A 84 -20.55 2.52 -16.71
CA SER A 84 -19.64 1.41 -17.02
C SER A 84 -19.65 0.28 -15.96
N PHE A 85 -20.23 0.49 -14.76
CA PHE A 85 -20.07 -0.44 -13.65
C PHE A 85 -21.34 -0.86 -12.90
N GLU A 86 -22.44 -0.10 -12.91
CA GLU A 86 -23.69 -0.54 -12.26
C GLU A 86 -24.94 -0.08 -13.01
N SER A 87 -25.64 -1.03 -13.64
CA SER A 87 -26.98 -0.86 -14.17
C SER A 87 -27.97 -0.79 -12.99
N GLY A 88 -28.15 0.37 -12.35
CA GLY A 88 -29.06 0.39 -11.20
C GLY A 88 -29.34 1.66 -10.41
N SER A 89 -29.01 2.87 -10.83
CA SER A 89 -29.60 4.05 -10.15
C SER A 89 -29.82 5.27 -11.06
N SER A 90 -31.07 5.75 -11.03
CA SER A 90 -31.66 6.76 -11.89
C SER A 90 -31.57 8.17 -11.29
N SER A 91 -30.38 8.62 -10.91
CA SER A 91 -30.20 10.00 -10.43
C SER A 91 -28.82 10.60 -10.73
N PHE A 92 -28.21 10.22 -11.85
CA PHE A 92 -26.99 10.86 -12.33
C PHE A 92 -27.23 11.44 -13.72
N SER A 93 -26.91 12.72 -13.88
CA SER A 93 -27.01 13.43 -15.15
C SER A 93 -26.13 12.76 -16.19
N GLU A 94 -26.70 12.44 -17.34
CA GLU A 94 -25.97 11.95 -18.52
C GLU A 94 -24.69 12.77 -18.76
N GLY A 95 -23.55 12.10 -18.87
CA GLY A 95 -22.23 12.73 -19.03
C GLY A 95 -21.45 13.02 -17.74
N SER A 96 -21.96 12.67 -16.55
CA SER A 96 -21.18 12.75 -15.29
C SER A 96 -20.37 11.48 -15.01
N GLY A 97 -19.28 11.64 -14.26
CA GLY A 97 -18.30 10.61 -13.95
C GLY A 97 -17.40 10.93 -12.77
N PHE A 98 -16.29 10.20 -12.66
CA PHE A 98 -15.21 10.48 -11.70
C PHE A 98 -13.88 10.63 -12.42
N CYS A 99 -13.00 11.47 -11.89
CA CYS A 99 -11.65 11.61 -12.41
C CYS A 99 -10.80 10.41 -12.01
N LEU A 100 -10.21 9.74 -13.01
CA LEU A 100 -9.20 8.71 -12.81
C LEU A 100 -7.88 9.16 -13.42
N CYS A 101 -6.77 8.74 -12.83
CA CYS A 101 -5.46 8.97 -13.43
C CYS A 101 -5.33 8.22 -14.76
N GLU A 102 -4.70 8.83 -15.76
CA GLU A 102 -4.44 8.18 -17.05
C GLU A 102 -3.45 7.02 -16.92
N GLU A 103 -2.45 7.17 -16.04
CA GLU A 103 -1.47 6.14 -15.73
C GLU A 103 -1.91 5.33 -14.50
N ASP A 104 -2.09 4.03 -14.71
CA ASP A 104 -2.46 3.10 -13.64
C ASP A 104 -1.25 2.67 -12.81
N GLY A 105 -1.48 2.47 -11.51
CA GLY A 105 -0.57 1.80 -10.60
C GLY A 105 0.18 2.73 -9.65
N ALA A 106 0.63 2.15 -8.54
CA ALA A 106 1.35 2.88 -7.50
C ALA A 106 2.71 3.36 -8.01
N VAL A 107 3.23 4.43 -7.42
CA VAL A 107 4.56 4.99 -7.73
C VAL A 107 5.31 5.32 -6.45
N CYS A 108 6.64 5.24 -6.49
CA CYS A 108 7.48 5.63 -5.37
C CYS A 108 7.92 7.09 -5.50
N GLY A 109 7.61 7.88 -4.48
CA GLY A 109 8.03 9.28 -4.38
C GLY A 109 9.46 9.45 -3.87
N SER A 110 10.06 10.59 -4.18
CA SER A 110 11.39 10.98 -3.69
C SER A 110 11.45 11.20 -2.18
N ASP A 111 10.30 11.24 -1.52
CA ASP A 111 10.12 11.29 -0.07
C ASP A 111 10.09 9.88 0.58
N GLY A 112 10.30 8.82 -0.21
CA GLY A 112 10.25 7.43 0.24
C GLY A 112 8.83 6.93 0.51
N ARG A 113 7.80 7.64 0.04
CA ARG A 113 6.40 7.24 0.21
C ARG A 113 5.83 6.66 -1.08
N THR A 114 5.07 5.58 -0.92
CA THR A 114 4.25 5.02 -1.99
C THR A 114 3.01 5.88 -2.19
N HIS A 115 2.79 6.32 -3.42
CA HIS A 115 1.57 6.98 -3.86
C HIS A 115 0.73 6.03 -4.70
N ALA A 116 -0.60 6.11 -4.59
CA ALA A 116 -1.52 5.20 -5.29
C ALA A 116 -1.48 5.33 -6.82
N SER A 117 -1.13 6.52 -7.32
CA SER A 117 -0.99 6.85 -8.74
C SER A 117 0.04 7.98 -8.90
N VAL A 118 0.48 8.24 -10.14
CA VAL A 118 1.29 9.43 -10.45
C VAL A 118 0.52 10.73 -10.21
N CYS A 119 -0.81 10.72 -10.37
CA CYS A 119 -1.66 11.86 -10.09
C CYS A 119 -1.73 12.20 -8.59
N ALA A 120 -1.82 11.18 -7.74
CA ALA A 120 -1.76 11.33 -6.29
C ALA A 120 -0.38 11.85 -5.83
N LEU A 121 0.71 11.38 -6.45
CA LEU A 121 2.06 11.92 -6.21
C LEU A 121 2.14 13.40 -6.58
N ARG A 122 1.62 13.77 -7.76
CA ARG A 122 1.64 15.16 -8.24
C ARG A 122 0.88 16.10 -7.31
N LEU A 123 -0.31 15.69 -6.85
CA LEU A 123 -1.08 16.45 -5.86
C LEU A 123 -0.32 16.60 -4.54
N HIS A 124 0.36 15.54 -4.06
CA HIS A 124 1.18 15.64 -2.87
C HIS A 124 2.33 16.64 -3.06
N SER A 125 3.02 16.57 -4.20
CA SER A 125 4.12 17.45 -4.56
C SER A 125 3.74 18.93 -4.56
N TRP A 126 2.58 19.27 -5.12
CA TRP A 126 2.05 20.63 -5.08
C TRP A 126 1.77 21.11 -3.66
N LYS A 127 1.14 20.27 -2.84
CA LYS A 127 0.90 20.59 -1.43
C LYS A 127 2.20 20.84 -0.67
N THR A 128 3.18 19.95 -0.79
CA THR A 128 4.48 20.11 -0.10
C THR A 128 5.23 21.36 -0.59
N GLN A 129 5.12 21.68 -1.88
CA GLN A 129 5.71 22.88 -2.45
C GLN A 129 5.04 24.15 -1.93
N SER A 130 3.70 24.19 -1.85
CA SER A 130 2.96 25.32 -1.29
C SER A 130 3.27 25.57 0.19
N GLU A 131 3.65 24.52 0.92
CA GLU A 131 4.10 24.58 2.32
C GLU A 131 5.59 24.95 2.46
N GLY A 132 6.33 25.17 1.36
CA GLY A 132 7.75 25.47 1.37
C GLY A 132 8.67 24.29 1.70
N LYS A 133 8.16 23.06 1.67
CA LYS A 133 8.92 21.82 1.96
C LYS A 133 9.62 21.22 0.73
N GLY A 134 9.46 21.84 -0.44
CA GLY A 134 10.00 21.37 -1.71
C GLY A 134 9.04 20.46 -2.49
N SER A 135 9.46 20.08 -3.71
CA SER A 135 8.67 19.26 -4.63
C SER A 135 9.06 17.78 -4.52
N VAL A 136 8.06 16.91 -4.42
CA VAL A 136 8.22 15.45 -4.48
C VAL A 136 8.09 15.00 -5.94
N HIS A 137 9.02 14.18 -6.41
CA HIS A 137 9.00 13.65 -7.78
C HIS A 137 8.93 12.12 -7.78
N LYS A 138 8.48 11.54 -8.89
CA LYS A 138 8.47 10.09 -9.10
C LYS A 138 9.91 9.59 -9.23
N VAL A 139 10.28 8.62 -8.41
CA VAL A 139 11.57 7.92 -8.49
C VAL A 139 11.46 6.73 -9.43
N HIS A 140 10.45 5.90 -9.24
CA HIS A 140 10.15 4.74 -10.09
C HIS A 140 8.67 4.36 -9.99
N ASP A 141 8.21 3.54 -10.94
CA ASP A 141 6.89 2.91 -10.89
C ASP A 141 6.87 1.75 -9.89
N GLY A 142 5.71 1.49 -9.30
CA GLY A 142 5.53 0.53 -8.21
C GLY A 142 5.70 1.16 -6.82
N GLU A 143 5.40 0.35 -5.79
CA GLU A 143 5.55 0.77 -4.40
C GLU A 143 7.01 0.93 -3.98
N CYS A 144 7.29 1.84 -3.04
CA CYS A 144 8.64 2.03 -2.51
C CYS A 144 9.18 0.76 -1.84
N THR A 145 10.47 0.52 -1.99
CA THR A 145 11.16 -0.59 -1.34
C THR A 145 11.32 -0.34 0.16
N PHE A 146 11.20 -1.40 0.97
CA PHE A 146 11.41 -1.33 2.41
C PHE A 146 11.90 -2.67 2.96
N ALA A 147 12.66 -2.61 4.05
CA ALA A 147 13.22 -3.80 4.73
C ALA A 147 12.10 -4.69 5.30
N PRO A 148 12.34 -5.99 5.49
CA PRO A 148 11.31 -6.91 5.97
C PRO A 148 10.77 -6.49 7.34
N VAL A 149 9.45 -6.56 7.49
CA VAL A 149 8.75 -6.33 8.76
C VAL A 149 7.97 -7.58 9.09
N ILE A 150 8.30 -8.21 10.23
CA ILE A 150 7.59 -9.38 10.72
C ILE A 150 6.29 -8.92 11.37
N THR A 151 5.17 -9.20 10.71
CA THR A 151 3.81 -8.82 11.16
C THR A 151 3.22 -9.87 12.09
N VAL A 152 3.57 -11.14 11.90
CA VAL A 152 3.23 -12.23 12.82
C VAL A 152 4.49 -12.99 13.19
N ALA A 153 4.85 -12.94 14.48
CA ALA A 153 5.99 -13.66 15.04
C ALA A 153 5.63 -15.10 15.44
N PRO A 154 6.59 -16.04 15.41
CA PRO A 154 6.41 -17.38 15.95
C PRO A 154 6.02 -17.36 17.42
N LYS A 155 5.01 -18.18 17.77
CA LYS A 155 4.48 -18.27 19.14
C LYS A 155 5.31 -19.20 20.02
N LYS A 156 5.10 -19.07 21.34
CA LYS A 156 5.57 -20.05 22.33
C LYS A 156 4.55 -21.19 22.42
N ILE A 157 5.00 -22.43 22.25
CA ILE A 157 4.18 -23.64 22.21
C ILE A 157 4.60 -24.57 23.34
N HIS A 158 3.62 -25.16 24.01
CA HIS A 158 3.84 -26.19 25.01
C HIS A 158 3.02 -27.42 24.58
N ASN A 159 3.68 -28.54 24.34
CA ASN A 159 2.99 -29.75 23.88
C ASN A 159 3.69 -31.02 24.42
N VAL A 160 3.16 -32.19 24.06
CA VAL A 160 3.66 -33.49 24.52
C VAL A 160 4.37 -34.25 23.41
N THR A 161 5.26 -35.17 23.80
CA THR A 161 5.94 -36.07 22.87
C THR A 161 4.95 -36.83 21.97
N GLY A 162 5.28 -36.96 20.69
CA GLY A 162 4.44 -37.62 19.68
C GLY A 162 3.41 -36.70 18.99
N ALA A 163 3.18 -35.49 19.51
CA ALA A 163 2.28 -34.53 18.90
C ALA A 163 2.81 -33.96 17.57
N GLN A 164 1.97 -33.18 16.90
CA GLN A 164 2.32 -32.38 15.73
C GLN A 164 2.17 -30.89 16.09
N VAL A 165 3.17 -30.08 15.76
CA VAL A 165 3.15 -28.63 16.05
C VAL A 165 3.57 -27.80 14.84
N TYR A 166 3.16 -26.52 14.86
CA TYR A 166 3.44 -25.55 13.82
C TYR A 166 3.95 -24.25 14.41
N LEU A 167 5.07 -23.75 13.92
CA LEU A 167 5.45 -22.34 14.07
C LEU A 167 5.11 -21.61 12.78
N SER A 168 4.66 -20.35 12.89
CA SER A 168 4.30 -19.50 11.76
C SER A 168 5.02 -18.17 11.84
N CYS A 169 5.33 -17.58 10.69
CA CYS A 169 5.93 -16.27 10.55
C CYS A 169 5.31 -15.58 9.34
N GLU A 170 4.80 -14.37 9.50
CA GLU A 170 4.27 -13.54 8.40
C GLU A 170 5.09 -12.27 8.28
N VAL A 171 5.49 -11.94 7.05
CA VAL A 171 6.47 -10.90 6.76
C VAL A 171 5.97 -10.03 5.61
N LYS A 172 6.04 -8.72 5.77
CA LYS A 172 5.84 -7.75 4.67
C LYS A 172 7.17 -7.14 4.26
N ALA A 173 7.46 -7.11 2.97
CA ALA A 173 8.67 -6.48 2.45
C ALA A 173 8.55 -6.16 0.95
N ILE A 174 9.26 -5.13 0.49
CA ILE A 174 9.39 -4.82 -0.94
C ILE A 174 10.87 -4.64 -1.28
N PRO A 175 11.45 -5.48 -2.15
CA PRO A 175 10.85 -6.66 -2.79
C PRO A 175 10.52 -7.80 -1.81
N THR A 176 9.80 -8.81 -2.31
CA THR A 176 9.44 -10.04 -1.57
C THR A 176 10.67 -10.62 -0.86
N PRO A 177 10.58 -10.93 0.44
CA PRO A 177 11.74 -11.35 1.22
C PRO A 177 12.06 -12.83 1.03
N SER A 178 13.31 -13.21 1.28
CA SER A 178 13.67 -14.60 1.53
C SER A 178 13.48 -14.90 3.02
N ILE A 179 12.79 -16.01 3.35
CA ILE A 179 12.51 -16.40 4.74
C ILE A 179 13.24 -17.70 5.05
N LEU A 180 14.09 -17.66 6.06
CA LEU A 180 14.86 -18.78 6.57
C LEU A 180 14.51 -19.05 8.02
N TRP A 181 14.31 -20.32 8.36
CA TRP A 181 14.11 -20.75 9.74
C TRP A 181 15.39 -21.30 10.32
N ARG A 182 15.66 -20.95 11.57
CA ARG A 182 16.83 -21.40 12.32
C ARG A 182 16.41 -21.93 13.68
N LYS A 183 16.96 -23.06 14.11
CA LYS A 183 16.93 -23.44 15.53
C LYS A 183 18.08 -22.73 16.24
N VAL A 184 17.77 -22.05 17.34
CA VAL A 184 18.76 -21.40 18.19
C VAL A 184 19.31 -22.44 19.15
N THR A 185 20.61 -22.64 19.12
CA THR A 185 21.34 -23.47 20.07
C THR A 185 22.43 -22.65 20.77
N GLU A 186 22.95 -23.13 21.89
CA GLU A 186 24.08 -22.49 22.57
C GLU A 186 25.30 -23.42 22.53
N SER A 187 26.45 -22.85 22.19
CA SER A 187 27.73 -23.56 22.31
C SER A 187 28.11 -23.72 23.80
N PRO A 188 29.05 -24.62 24.13
CA PRO A 188 29.58 -24.74 25.50
C PRO A 188 30.18 -23.44 26.07
N LYS A 189 30.53 -22.49 25.20
CA LYS A 189 31.07 -21.17 25.56
C LYS A 189 29.98 -20.09 25.70
N GLY A 190 28.70 -20.46 25.66
CA GLY A 190 27.55 -19.54 25.74
C GLY A 190 27.29 -18.72 24.47
N ILE A 191 27.96 -19.04 23.36
CA ILE A 191 27.74 -18.36 22.08
C ILE A 191 26.49 -18.94 21.42
N ARG A 192 25.56 -18.07 20.98
CA ARG A 192 24.39 -18.46 20.19
C ARG A 192 24.83 -18.98 18.82
N LEU A 193 24.36 -20.17 18.48
CA LEU A 193 24.53 -20.82 17.20
C LEU A 193 23.17 -20.95 16.52
N PHE A 194 23.18 -20.94 15.19
CA PHE A 194 21.97 -21.00 14.38
C PHE A 194 22.07 -22.19 13.43
N GLU A 195 21.19 -23.17 13.61
CA GLU A 195 21.06 -24.34 12.73
C GLU A 195 19.92 -24.09 11.74
N GLU A 196 20.20 -24.05 10.44
CA GLU A 196 19.18 -23.84 9.42
C GLU A 196 18.23 -25.05 9.31
N LEU A 197 16.92 -24.77 9.19
CA LEU A 197 15.87 -25.77 9.08
C LEU A 197 15.43 -25.97 7.61
N PRO A 198 15.06 -27.20 7.21
CA PRO A 198 14.90 -28.40 8.05
C PRO A 198 16.21 -29.11 8.42
N GLY A 199 17.33 -28.80 7.76
CA GLY A 199 18.60 -29.50 7.95
C GLY A 199 18.46 -31.01 7.68
N ASP A 200 19.11 -31.84 8.49
CA ASP A 200 19.04 -33.31 8.42
C ASP A 200 17.89 -33.92 9.27
N ARG A 201 16.98 -33.07 9.76
CA ARG A 201 15.91 -33.51 10.68
C ARG A 201 14.75 -34.13 9.91
N VAL A 202 14.59 -35.44 10.06
CA VAL A 202 13.53 -36.22 9.38
C VAL A 202 12.10 -35.87 9.83
N ASN A 203 11.94 -35.29 11.01
CA ASN A 203 10.64 -34.93 11.59
C ASN A 203 10.25 -33.46 11.37
N VAL A 204 11.03 -32.69 10.60
CA VAL A 204 10.81 -31.25 10.38
C VAL A 204 10.56 -30.97 8.90
N ALA A 205 9.55 -30.14 8.62
CA ALA A 205 9.30 -29.63 7.27
C ALA A 205 9.10 -28.11 7.32
N VAL A 206 9.74 -27.38 6.41
CA VAL A 206 9.61 -25.92 6.27
C VAL A 206 8.87 -25.60 4.98
N GLN A 207 7.94 -24.66 5.03
CA GLN A 207 7.18 -24.21 3.88
C GLN A 207 7.09 -22.69 3.87
N VAL A 208 7.42 -22.08 2.74
CA VAL A 208 7.22 -20.64 2.48
C VAL A 208 6.20 -20.50 1.36
N ARG A 209 5.23 -19.60 1.52
CA ARG A 209 4.29 -19.21 0.46
C ARG A 209 4.09 -17.69 0.46
N GLY A 210 3.57 -17.18 -0.65
CA GLY A 210 3.02 -15.82 -0.68
C GLY A 210 1.90 -15.69 0.36
N GLY A 211 1.86 -14.54 1.04
CA GLY A 211 0.85 -14.21 2.02
C GLY A 211 -0.48 -13.82 1.37
N PRO A 212 -1.54 -13.59 2.17
CA PRO A 212 -2.86 -13.20 1.69
C PRO A 212 -2.89 -11.81 1.03
N SER A 213 -1.99 -10.90 1.45
CA SER A 213 -1.89 -9.54 0.92
C SER A 213 -0.72 -9.39 -0.06
N ARG A 214 -0.75 -8.34 -0.89
CA ARG A 214 0.40 -7.95 -1.71
C ARG A 214 1.63 -7.71 -0.83
N HIS A 215 2.80 -8.09 -1.36
CA HIS A 215 4.10 -7.92 -0.70
C HIS A 215 4.23 -8.63 0.65
N GLU A 216 3.37 -9.63 0.89
CA GLU A 216 3.37 -10.44 2.10
C GLU A 216 3.88 -11.85 1.79
N SER A 217 4.57 -12.47 2.75
CA SER A 217 5.05 -13.85 2.68
C SER A 217 4.82 -14.53 4.01
N SER A 218 4.27 -15.74 3.96
CA SER A 218 3.95 -16.54 5.13
C SER A 218 4.79 -17.81 5.10
N SER A 219 5.36 -18.16 6.25
CA SER A 219 6.25 -19.32 6.39
C SER A 219 5.90 -20.13 7.63
N TRP A 220 6.00 -21.46 7.51
CA TRP A 220 5.66 -22.40 8.56
C TRP A 220 6.74 -23.45 8.75
N VAL A 221 6.96 -23.81 10.02
CA VAL A 221 7.73 -25.01 10.41
C VAL A 221 6.76 -26.02 10.99
N MET A 222 6.64 -27.17 10.36
CA MET A 222 5.90 -28.33 10.87
C MET A 222 6.88 -29.30 11.53
N ILE A 223 6.57 -29.75 12.74
CA ILE A 223 7.35 -30.79 13.44
C ILE A 223 6.42 -31.97 13.77
N LYS A 224 6.77 -33.16 13.28
CA LYS A 224 6.03 -34.41 13.52
C LYS A 224 6.90 -35.67 13.30
N PRO A 225 6.94 -36.61 14.26
CA PRO A 225 6.44 -36.48 15.63
C PRO A 225 7.30 -35.50 16.44
N LEU A 226 6.70 -34.81 17.41
CA LEU A 226 7.41 -33.94 18.33
C LEU A 226 8.21 -34.77 19.33
N THR A 227 9.52 -34.51 19.45
CA THR A 227 10.40 -35.21 20.39
C THR A 227 11.03 -34.23 21.39
N LYS A 228 11.77 -34.73 22.39
CA LYS A 228 12.39 -33.84 23.40
C LYS A 228 13.53 -33.02 22.80
N GLU A 229 14.16 -33.53 21.74
CA GLU A 229 15.23 -32.89 20.97
C GLU A 229 14.73 -31.68 20.16
N ASP A 230 13.42 -31.55 19.96
CA ASP A 230 12.78 -30.38 19.34
C ASP A 230 12.50 -29.25 20.34
N GLU A 231 12.69 -29.49 21.64
CA GLU A 231 12.62 -28.41 22.62
C GLU A 231 13.68 -27.35 22.33
N GLY A 232 13.30 -26.08 22.42
CA GLY A 232 14.20 -24.96 22.22
C GLY A 232 13.55 -23.74 21.59
N THR A 233 14.39 -22.80 21.19
CA THR A 233 14.01 -21.54 20.56
C THR A 233 14.23 -21.63 19.05
N TYR A 234 13.29 -21.09 18.30
CA TYR A 234 13.24 -21.10 16.85
C TYR A 234 13.13 -19.66 16.36
N GLN A 235 13.94 -19.31 15.37
CA GLN A 235 14.01 -17.98 14.78
C GLN A 235 13.53 -18.03 13.34
N CYS A 236 12.59 -17.16 13.01
CA CYS A 236 12.29 -16.77 11.64
C CYS A 236 13.19 -15.59 11.28
N HIS A 237 14.03 -15.72 10.26
CA HIS A 237 14.87 -14.64 9.74
C HIS A 237 14.44 -14.32 8.30
N ALA A 238 14.08 -13.07 8.06
CA ALA A 238 13.62 -12.59 6.76
C ALA A 238 14.58 -11.53 6.23
N THR A 239 14.95 -11.63 4.96
CA THR A 239 15.92 -10.73 4.32
C THR A 239 15.43 -10.26 2.95
N ASN A 240 15.73 -9.01 2.60
CA ASN A 240 15.65 -8.51 1.23
C ASN A 240 16.83 -7.56 0.95
N MET A 241 16.84 -6.91 -0.20
CA MET A 241 17.94 -6.01 -0.59
C MET A 241 18.06 -4.73 0.26
N VAL A 242 17.02 -4.37 1.02
CA VAL A 242 16.99 -3.17 1.88
C VAL A 242 17.45 -3.49 3.30
N GLY A 243 17.26 -4.73 3.77
CA GLY A 243 17.71 -5.16 5.09
C GLY A 243 17.10 -6.48 5.53
N ASP A 244 17.07 -6.69 6.84
CA ASP A 244 16.57 -7.91 7.45
C ASP A 244 15.78 -7.67 8.74
N ALA A 245 14.98 -8.66 9.11
CA ALA A 245 14.29 -8.73 10.40
C ALA A 245 14.21 -10.17 10.89
N PHE A 246 14.18 -10.35 12.21
CA PHE A 246 14.00 -11.66 12.82
C PHE A 246 13.03 -11.63 14.00
N ALA A 247 12.39 -12.76 14.24
CA ALA A 247 11.51 -12.98 15.39
C ALA A 247 11.64 -14.41 15.90
N GLU A 248 11.46 -14.59 17.20
CA GLU A 248 11.70 -15.86 17.89
C GLU A 248 10.46 -16.39 18.60
N GLY A 249 10.26 -17.70 18.50
CA GLY A 249 9.29 -18.46 19.28
C GLY A 249 9.99 -19.64 19.95
N SER A 250 9.29 -20.35 20.84
CA SER A 250 9.88 -21.48 21.54
C SER A 250 8.92 -22.66 21.62
N ILE A 251 9.47 -23.86 21.65
CA ILE A 251 8.72 -25.10 21.83
C ILE A 251 9.21 -25.74 23.13
N LYS A 252 8.28 -26.09 24.01
CA LYS A 252 8.54 -26.84 25.23
C LYS A 252 7.76 -28.15 25.22
N VAL A 253 8.45 -29.24 25.51
CA VAL A 253 7.99 -30.61 25.31
C VAL A 253 7.93 -31.36 26.63
N SER A 254 6.73 -31.86 26.95
CA SER A 254 6.47 -32.69 28.12
C SER A 254 6.32 -34.16 27.72
N ALA A 255 6.75 -35.09 28.58
CA ALA A 255 6.57 -36.51 28.31
C ALA A 255 5.08 -36.87 28.24
N HIS A 256 4.69 -37.64 27.22
CA HIS A 256 3.34 -38.19 27.14
C HIS A 256 3.15 -39.28 28.21
N ASN A 257 2.63 -38.89 29.38
CA ASN A 257 2.42 -39.80 30.51
C ASN A 257 1.24 -40.76 30.24
N MET A 258 1.52 -41.92 29.64
CA MET A 258 0.55 -43.04 29.53
C MET A 258 0.11 -43.62 30.89
N ARG A 259 0.70 -43.18 32.00
CA ARG A 259 0.39 -43.66 33.36
C ARG A 259 -1.03 -43.33 33.85
N ARG A 260 -1.73 -42.37 33.24
CA ARG A 260 -3.12 -42.05 33.61
C ARG A 260 -4.15 -43.00 32.99
N LEU A 261 -3.87 -43.62 31.85
CA LEU A 261 -4.82 -44.54 31.19
C LEU A 261 -4.78 -45.96 31.79
N LYS A 262 -3.64 -46.41 32.33
CA LYS A 262 -3.56 -47.73 33.02
C LYS A 262 -4.16 -47.75 34.43
N LYS A 263 -4.41 -46.60 35.07
CA LYS A 263 -5.06 -46.55 36.40
C LYS A 263 -6.58 -46.76 36.37
N ASN A 264 -7.22 -46.64 35.21
CA ASN A 264 -8.66 -46.85 35.05
C ASN A 264 -9.04 -48.28 34.66
N HIS A 265 -8.08 -49.21 34.54
CA HIS A 265 -8.34 -50.61 34.17
C HIS A 265 -7.80 -51.62 35.20
N HIS A 266 -7.61 -51.18 36.45
CA HIS A 266 -7.16 -52.05 37.54
C HIS A 266 -7.84 -51.78 38.90
N SER A 267 -9.00 -51.15 38.91
CA SER A 267 -9.85 -51.05 40.10
C SER A 267 -11.26 -51.48 39.71
N GLY A 268 -11.56 -52.76 39.91
CA GLY A 268 -12.86 -53.33 39.59
C GLY A 268 -12.85 -54.83 39.35
N SER A 269 -12.21 -55.61 40.22
CA SER A 269 -12.49 -57.05 40.39
C SER A 269 -12.00 -57.45 41.78
N GLU A 270 -12.69 -56.96 42.80
CA GLU A 270 -12.65 -57.55 44.12
C GLU A 270 -13.83 -58.51 44.23
N VAL A 271 -13.50 -59.76 44.49
CA VAL A 271 -14.40 -60.91 44.69
C VAL A 271 -15.21 -60.68 45.96
N ILE A 272 -16.53 -60.91 45.90
CA ILE A 272 -17.35 -61.14 47.09
C ILE A 272 -18.22 -62.39 46.84
N VAL A 273 -17.83 -63.44 47.58
CA VAL A 273 -18.52 -64.68 48.02
C VAL A 273 -19.32 -65.48 46.98
#